data_AF-W7YRI3-F1
#
_entry.id   AF-W7YRI3-F1
#
_cell.length_a   1.000
_cell.length_b   1.000
_cell.length_c   1.000
_cell.angle_alpha   90.00
_cell.angle_beta   90.00
_cell.angle_gamma   90.00
#
_symmetry.space_group_name_H-M   'P 1'
#
loop_
_entity.id
_entity.type
_entity.pdbx_description
1 polymer ?
#
loop_
_entity_poly.entity_id
_entity_poly.type
_entity_poly.pdbx_seq_one_letter_code
_entity_poly.pdbx_strand_id
1 'polypeptide(L)'
;MTDMHIAKVIVDVPVRDTDRPFDYIVPESMRAWIEVGSRVGVPFGHRTVQGFVISLEPKSELSNVKMKPIQEVLDVIAPLSAELVKLAEWMSHKYACRLITVLQVMVPTALKGKAERFISIGSDEVHEDEAHGYSGSLIHVPSERSEEEESILSLVKQKGEVQSQQLSRLFPNSAPMIKSMLRRGTLQENQTIKDKLQKKKLKSVDFAVSLEDAQTALESFKGKAQRQREVLQFLIEMKDLLPLPLKDVLSSLQLSAATVKGLEDKGFIKIEDVEVFRDPYRGRHFKPTLPLQLTEEQQVAYDYIVNKLNARQHGSFLLHGVTGSGKTEIYLQSIQRCIEQGRQASCLYLRSR
;
A
#
# COMPACT_ATOMS: atom_id res chain seq x y z
N MET A 1 -5.11 -19.73 -32.94
CA MET A 1 -3.97 -20.58 -32.55
C MET A 1 -3.50 -20.04 -31.21
N THR A 2 -3.76 -20.77 -30.14
CA THR A 2 -3.55 -20.31 -28.76
C THR A 2 -2.08 -20.43 -28.42
N ASP A 3 -1.38 -19.28 -28.39
CA ASP A 3 0.01 -19.18 -27.92
C ASP A 3 0.10 -19.75 -26.49
N MET A 4 0.51 -21.01 -26.37
CA MET A 4 0.90 -21.59 -25.09
C MET A 4 2.12 -20.82 -24.61
N HIS A 5 2.09 -20.27 -23.40
CA HIS A 5 3.23 -19.56 -22.83
C HIS A 5 3.95 -20.48 -21.83
N ILE A 6 5.27 -20.58 -21.97
CA ILE A 6 6.17 -21.17 -20.98
C ILE A 6 6.61 -20.06 -20.05
N ALA A 7 6.53 -20.29 -18.74
CA ALA A 7 7.13 -19.43 -17.75
C ALA A 7 8.41 -20.07 -17.21
N LYS A 8 9.50 -19.32 -17.24
CA LYS A 8 10.73 -19.67 -16.52
C LYS A 8 10.62 -19.15 -15.11
N VAL A 9 10.70 -20.05 -14.14
CA VAL A 9 10.45 -19.74 -12.73
C VAL A 9 11.67 -20.09 -11.88
N ILE A 10 12.17 -19.11 -11.13
CA ILE A 10 13.16 -19.33 -10.06
C ILE A 10 12.38 -19.72 -8.80
N VAL A 11 12.63 -20.94 -8.30
CA VAL A 11 11.91 -21.48 -7.15
C VAL A 11 12.53 -21.04 -5.83
N ASP A 12 11.67 -20.79 -4.84
CA ASP A 12 12.06 -20.46 -3.48
C ASP A 12 12.44 -21.71 -2.68
N VAL A 13 13.60 -22.27 -3.03
CA VAL A 13 14.19 -23.41 -2.35
C VAL A 13 15.63 -23.08 -1.99
N PRO A 14 16.02 -23.11 -0.70
CA PRO A 14 17.34 -22.64 -0.25
C PRO A 14 18.47 -23.67 -0.48
N VAL A 15 18.44 -24.40 -1.59
CA VAL A 15 19.46 -25.40 -1.98
C VAL A 15 20.28 -24.85 -3.15
N ARG A 16 21.60 -25.11 -3.17
CA ARG A 16 22.49 -24.54 -4.19
C ARG A 16 22.15 -25.00 -5.61
N ASP A 17 21.77 -26.26 -5.78
CA ASP A 17 21.49 -26.84 -7.10
C ASP A 17 20.15 -26.41 -7.70
N THR A 18 19.35 -25.63 -6.96
CA THR A 18 18.01 -25.19 -7.36
C THR A 18 17.93 -23.71 -7.73
N ASP A 19 19.03 -22.96 -7.65
CA ASP A 19 19.07 -21.54 -8.06
C ASP A 19 19.26 -21.41 -9.57
N ARG A 20 18.34 -22.03 -10.31
CA ARG A 20 18.24 -21.96 -11.77
C ARG A 20 16.77 -21.92 -12.18
N PRO A 21 16.45 -21.38 -13.36
CA PRO A 21 15.07 -21.32 -13.81
C PRO A 21 14.56 -22.72 -14.16
N PHE A 22 13.30 -22.98 -13.83
CA PHE A 22 12.57 -24.18 -14.22
C PHE A 22 11.39 -23.80 -15.11
N ASP A 23 11.14 -24.59 -16.13
CA ASP A 23 10.11 -24.32 -17.13
C ASP A 23 8.76 -24.90 -16.67
N TYR A 24 7.72 -24.05 -16.68
CA TYR A 24 6.35 -24.44 -16.38
C TYR A 24 5.40 -23.97 -17.47
N ILE A 25 4.35 -24.75 -17.71
CA ILE A 25 3.27 -24.33 -18.61
C ILE A 25 2.38 -23.32 -17.88
N VAL A 26 2.09 -22.20 -18.53
CA VAL A 26 1.09 -21.24 -18.06
C VAL A 26 -0.31 -21.70 -18.49
N PRO A 27 -1.20 -22.06 -17.56
CA PRO A 27 -2.59 -22.38 -17.89
C PRO A 27 -3.29 -21.19 -18.56
N GLU A 28 -4.21 -21.47 -19.48
CA GLU A 28 -4.92 -20.44 -20.24
C GLU A 28 -5.63 -19.42 -19.34
N SER A 29 -6.28 -19.89 -18.27
CA SER A 29 -6.95 -19.05 -17.27
C SER A 29 -6.02 -18.11 -16.50
N MET A 30 -4.72 -18.37 -16.47
CA MET A 30 -3.73 -17.58 -15.72
C MET A 30 -2.89 -16.66 -16.61
N ARG A 31 -2.99 -16.78 -17.95
CA ARG A 31 -2.14 -16.02 -18.88
C ARG A 31 -2.26 -14.51 -18.69
N ALA A 32 -3.47 -14.00 -18.49
CA ALA A 32 -3.69 -12.56 -18.29
C ALA A 32 -3.22 -12.04 -16.91
N TRP A 33 -3.03 -12.96 -15.96
CA TRP A 33 -2.62 -12.64 -14.59
C TRP A 33 -1.10 -12.66 -14.43
N ILE A 34 -0.41 -13.56 -15.13
CA ILE A 34 1.02 -13.77 -15.00
C ILE A 34 1.82 -12.85 -15.92
N GLU A 35 2.73 -12.10 -15.31
CA GLU A 35 3.73 -11.26 -15.96
C GLU A 35 5.14 -11.57 -15.40
N VAL A 36 6.19 -11.08 -16.04
CA VAL A 36 7.55 -11.16 -15.48
C VAL A 36 7.60 -10.45 -14.13
N GLY A 37 8.19 -11.09 -13.14
CA GLY A 37 8.24 -10.67 -11.74
C GLY A 37 7.05 -11.12 -10.89
N SER A 38 6.05 -11.77 -11.48
CA SER A 38 4.92 -12.37 -10.73
C SER A 38 5.39 -13.49 -9.82
N ARG A 39 4.74 -13.61 -8.65
CA ARG A 39 4.93 -14.76 -7.77
C ARG A 39 3.88 -15.82 -8.04
N VAL A 40 4.35 -17.05 -8.13
CA VAL A 40 3.53 -18.20 -8.53
C VAL A 40 3.81 -19.38 -7.61
N GLY A 41 2.78 -20.20 -7.37
CA GLY A 41 2.93 -21.50 -6.76
C GLY A 41 3.13 -22.56 -7.83
N VAL A 42 4.24 -23.29 -7.75
CA VAL A 42 4.63 -24.30 -8.74
C VAL A 42 4.93 -25.65 -8.09
N PRO A 43 4.63 -26.77 -8.77
CA PRO A 43 4.90 -28.11 -8.24
C PRO A 43 6.39 -28.44 -8.33
N PHE A 44 7.06 -28.60 -7.19
CA PHE A 44 8.47 -28.94 -7.09
C PHE A 44 8.67 -30.19 -6.23
N GLY A 45 8.97 -31.31 -6.89
CA GLY A 45 8.93 -32.63 -6.27
C GLY A 45 7.51 -33.02 -5.86
N HIS A 46 7.31 -33.31 -4.57
CA HIS A 46 6.02 -33.70 -3.98
C HIS A 46 5.24 -32.53 -3.35
N ARG A 47 5.81 -31.33 -3.34
CA ARG A 47 5.20 -30.14 -2.71
C ARG A 47 5.04 -29.02 -3.71
N THR A 48 4.15 -28.09 -3.39
CA THR A 48 4.06 -26.79 -4.07
C THR A 48 5.01 -25.83 -3.37
N VAL A 49 5.83 -25.12 -4.15
CA VAL A 49 6.73 -24.07 -3.65
C VAL A 49 6.42 -22.76 -4.34
N GLN A 50 6.74 -21.66 -3.66
CA GLN A 50 6.66 -20.34 -4.27
C GLN A 50 7.84 -20.16 -5.23
N GLY A 51 7.65 -19.30 -6.23
CA GLY A 51 8.71 -18.91 -7.14
C GLY A 51 8.38 -17.61 -7.86
N PHE A 52 9.38 -17.07 -8.55
CA PHE A 52 9.27 -15.83 -9.32
C PHE A 52 9.39 -16.13 -10.80
N VAL A 53 8.48 -15.59 -11.60
CA VAL A 53 8.56 -15.65 -13.06
C VAL A 53 9.66 -14.71 -13.52
N ILE A 54 10.71 -15.23 -14.16
CA ILE A 54 11.83 -14.42 -14.66
C ILE A 54 11.70 -14.11 -16.15
N SER A 55 11.06 -14.99 -16.92
CA SER A 55 10.77 -14.77 -18.34
C SER A 55 9.52 -15.54 -18.76
N LEU A 56 8.88 -15.04 -19.81
CA LEU A 56 7.75 -15.67 -20.49
C LEU A 56 8.14 -15.88 -21.95
N GLU A 57 8.00 -17.10 -22.43
CA GLU A 57 8.41 -17.50 -23.78
C GLU A 57 7.22 -18.18 -24.48
N PRO A 58 7.02 -17.98 -25.79
CA PRO A 58 6.06 -18.77 -26.53
C PRO A 58 6.52 -20.23 -26.55
N LYS A 59 5.59 -21.16 -26.36
CA LYS A 59 5.87 -22.59 -26.40
C LYS A 59 6.20 -22.96 -27.84
N SER A 60 7.46 -23.35 -28.07
CA SER A 60 7.85 -23.96 -29.34
C SER A 60 7.11 -25.29 -29.53
N GLU A 61 6.45 -25.46 -30.68
CA GLU A 61 5.75 -26.70 -31.06
C GLU A 61 6.67 -27.94 -31.04
N LEU A 62 7.99 -27.72 -31.11
CA LEU A 62 9.02 -28.76 -31.10
C LEU A 62 9.36 -29.29 -29.68
N SER A 63 8.75 -28.74 -28.63
CA SER A 63 9.01 -29.16 -27.24
C SER A 63 8.11 -30.34 -26.82
N ASN A 64 8.55 -31.57 -27.12
CA ASN A 64 7.90 -32.82 -26.63
C ASN A 64 8.11 -33.07 -25.12
N VAL A 65 8.54 -32.07 -24.36
CA VAL A 65 8.84 -32.22 -22.93
C VAL A 65 7.57 -32.04 -22.12
N LYS A 66 7.24 -33.05 -21.30
CA LYS A 66 6.11 -33.01 -20.36
C LYS A 66 6.42 -32.03 -19.22
N MET A 67 6.01 -30.78 -19.38
CA MET A 67 6.10 -29.74 -18.36
C MET A 67 4.90 -29.80 -17.41
N LYS A 68 5.14 -29.47 -16.13
CA LYS A 68 4.05 -29.31 -15.16
C LYS A 68 3.43 -27.90 -15.31
N PRO A 69 2.12 -27.75 -15.05
CA PRO A 69 1.49 -26.44 -15.08
C PRO A 69 1.78 -25.65 -13.78
N ILE A 70 1.73 -24.32 -13.88
CA ILE A 70 1.63 -23.44 -12.72
C ILE A 70 0.32 -23.73 -11.98
N GLN A 71 0.37 -23.81 -10.65
CA GLN A 71 -0.79 -24.19 -9.82
C GLN A 71 -1.57 -22.98 -9.31
N GLU A 72 -0.90 -21.88 -9.00
CA GLU A 72 -1.55 -20.67 -8.50
C GLU A 72 -0.73 -19.40 -8.80
N VAL A 73 -1.43 -18.27 -8.93
CA VAL A 73 -0.86 -16.93 -8.96
C VAL A 73 -1.05 -16.32 -7.57
N LEU A 74 0.04 -15.84 -6.97
CA LEU A 74 0.04 -15.39 -5.58
C LEU A 74 -0.31 -13.90 -5.44
N ASP A 75 -0.11 -13.11 -6.49
CA ASP A 75 -0.38 -11.68 -6.53
C ASP A 75 -1.18 -11.30 -7.77
N VAL A 76 -2.14 -10.40 -7.64
CA VAL A 76 -2.86 -9.85 -8.80
C VAL A 76 -1.94 -8.96 -9.64
N ILE A 77 -1.08 -8.20 -8.97
CA ILE A 77 -0.07 -7.32 -9.57
C ILE A 77 1.30 -7.91 -9.28
N ALA A 78 2.13 -8.06 -10.32
CA ALA A 78 3.51 -8.51 -10.15
C ALA A 78 4.25 -7.58 -9.18
N PRO A 79 4.80 -8.09 -8.06
CA PRO A 79 5.46 -7.25 -7.07
C PRO A 79 6.82 -6.73 -7.55
N LEU A 80 7.39 -7.36 -8.59
CA LEU A 80 8.63 -6.95 -9.24
C LEU A 80 8.33 -6.60 -10.69
N SER A 81 8.88 -5.49 -11.18
CA SER A 81 8.85 -5.15 -12.60
C SER A 81 9.90 -5.96 -13.37
N ALA A 82 9.77 -6.01 -14.69
CA ALA A 82 10.77 -6.65 -15.55
C ALA A 82 12.17 -6.02 -15.41
N GLU A 83 12.25 -4.70 -15.17
CA GLU A 83 13.50 -4.00 -14.90
C GLU A 83 14.12 -4.42 -13.56
N LEU A 84 13.31 -4.62 -12.52
CA LEU A 84 13.77 -5.11 -11.22
C LEU A 84 14.27 -6.56 -11.31
N VAL A 85 13.61 -7.40 -12.11
CA VAL A 85 14.07 -8.77 -12.37
C VAL A 85 15.42 -8.76 -13.09
N LYS A 86 15.60 -7.93 -14.12
CA LYS A 86 16.91 -7.74 -14.79
C LYS A 86 17.98 -7.21 -13.85
N LEU A 87 17.62 -6.27 -12.96
CA LEU A 87 18.52 -5.79 -11.91
C LEU A 87 18.89 -6.92 -10.96
N ALA A 88 17.95 -7.80 -10.60
CA ALA A 88 18.21 -8.93 -9.73
C ALA A 88 19.20 -9.93 -10.37
N GLU A 89 19.04 -10.23 -11.65
CA GLU A 89 19.99 -11.04 -12.43
C GLU A 89 21.39 -10.41 -12.45
N TRP A 90 21.46 -9.10 -12.73
CA TRP A 90 22.73 -8.37 -12.70
C TRP A 90 23.38 -8.41 -11.31
N MET A 91 22.61 -8.18 -10.23
CA MET A 91 23.10 -8.23 -8.85
C MET A 91 23.58 -9.63 -8.47
N SER A 92 22.83 -10.67 -8.82
CA SER A 92 23.21 -12.06 -8.58
C SER A 92 24.56 -12.38 -9.21
N HIS A 93 24.75 -12.00 -10.48
CA HIS A 93 26.01 -12.19 -11.18
C HIS A 93 27.15 -11.32 -10.64
N LYS A 94 26.86 -10.06 -10.30
CA LYS A 94 27.87 -9.09 -9.81
C LYS A 94 28.37 -9.43 -8.41
N TYR A 95 27.48 -9.87 -7.52
CA TYR A 95 27.78 -10.14 -6.11
C TYR A 95 27.92 -11.64 -5.80
N ALA A 96 27.91 -12.50 -6.83
CA ALA A 96 28.04 -13.95 -6.71
C ALA A 96 27.09 -14.54 -5.65
N CYS A 97 25.85 -14.07 -5.65
CA CYS A 97 24.81 -14.50 -4.71
C CYS A 97 23.64 -15.13 -5.47
N ARG A 98 22.77 -15.82 -4.73
CA ARG A 98 21.66 -16.54 -5.35
C ARG A 98 20.61 -15.58 -5.90
N LEU A 99 20.11 -15.84 -7.10
CA LEU A 99 19.09 -15.01 -7.72
C LEU A 99 17.82 -14.97 -6.87
N ILE A 100 17.41 -16.12 -6.32
CA ILE A 100 16.26 -16.16 -5.41
C ILE A 100 16.43 -15.24 -4.20
N THR A 101 17.63 -15.14 -3.64
CA THR A 101 17.91 -14.27 -2.49
C THR A 101 17.76 -12.80 -2.86
N VAL A 102 18.23 -12.39 -4.04
CA VAL A 102 18.07 -11.01 -4.50
C VAL A 102 16.59 -10.67 -4.73
N LEU A 103 15.86 -11.55 -5.44
CA LEU A 103 14.42 -11.37 -5.69
C LEU A 103 13.63 -11.27 -4.38
N GLN A 104 13.95 -12.12 -3.39
CA GLN A 104 13.34 -12.02 -2.07
C GLN A 104 13.65 -10.69 -1.38
N VAL A 105 14.88 -10.18 -1.45
CA VAL A 105 15.23 -8.91 -0.78
C VAL A 105 14.51 -7.71 -1.39
N MET A 106 14.25 -7.73 -2.71
CA MET A 106 13.48 -6.69 -3.40
C MET A 106 12.00 -6.68 -3.02
N VAL A 107 11.49 -7.81 -2.51
CA VAL A 107 10.10 -7.96 -2.11
C VAL A 107 9.91 -7.53 -0.64
N PRO A 108 8.91 -6.67 -0.34
CA PRO A 108 8.53 -6.30 1.02
C PRO A 108 8.25 -7.52 1.91
N THR A 109 8.58 -7.44 3.19
CA THR A 109 8.37 -8.53 4.15
C THR A 109 6.90 -8.94 4.27
N ALA A 110 5.97 -7.99 4.14
CA ALA A 110 4.53 -8.25 4.11
C ALA A 110 4.13 -9.25 3.00
N LEU A 111 4.79 -9.19 1.84
CA LEU A 111 4.49 -10.10 0.74
C LEU A 111 5.10 -11.49 0.97
N LYS A 112 6.16 -11.65 1.77
CA LYS A 112 6.87 -12.93 1.98
C LYS A 112 6.09 -13.96 2.80
N GLY A 113 5.08 -13.53 3.57
CA GLY A 113 4.24 -14.42 4.36
C GLY A 113 3.22 -15.21 3.53
N LYS A 114 2.62 -16.23 4.14
CA LYS A 114 1.38 -16.86 3.64
C LYS A 114 0.15 -16.01 3.97
N ALA A 115 0.25 -14.69 3.82
CA ALA A 115 -0.86 -13.79 4.09
C ALA A 115 -1.86 -13.92 2.93
N GLU A 116 -3.13 -14.18 3.26
CA GLU A 116 -4.21 -14.12 2.29
C GLU A 116 -4.47 -12.66 1.92
N ARG A 117 -4.61 -12.41 0.62
CA ARG A 117 -4.93 -11.08 0.09
C ARG A 117 -6.38 -10.99 -0.28
N PHE A 118 -6.97 -9.86 0.07
CA PHE A 118 -8.35 -9.55 -0.23
C PHE A 118 -8.42 -8.25 -1.02
N ILE A 119 -9.34 -8.21 -1.96
CA ILE A 119 -9.64 -7.02 -2.76
C ILE A 119 -10.95 -6.46 -2.23
N SER A 120 -10.91 -5.18 -1.91
CA SER A 120 -12.04 -4.35 -1.47
C SER A 120 -12.24 -3.20 -2.46
N ILE A 121 -13.32 -2.45 -2.29
CA ILE A 121 -13.53 -1.21 -3.05
C ILE A 121 -12.58 -0.16 -2.50
N GLY A 122 -11.90 0.56 -3.38
CA GLY A 122 -11.11 1.70 -2.95
C GLY A 122 -12.03 2.78 -2.37
N SER A 123 -11.72 3.23 -1.16
CA SER A 123 -12.30 4.42 -0.57
C SER A 123 -11.68 5.67 -1.19
N ASP A 124 -12.44 6.76 -1.35
CA ASP A 124 -11.90 8.10 -1.61
C ASP A 124 -11.00 8.60 -0.46
N GLU A 125 -11.02 7.92 0.69
CA GLU A 125 -10.07 8.11 1.77
C GLU A 125 -8.72 7.48 1.37
N VAL A 126 -7.76 8.34 1.05
CA VAL A 126 -6.37 7.97 0.82
C VAL A 126 -5.81 7.37 2.11
N HIS A 127 -5.79 6.04 2.20
CA HIS A 127 -4.96 5.35 3.17
C HIS A 127 -3.49 5.55 2.75
N GLU A 128 -2.77 6.47 3.38
CA GLU A 128 -1.33 6.71 3.16
C GLU A 128 -0.44 5.55 3.64
N ASP A 129 -1.01 4.54 4.30
CA ASP A 129 -0.25 3.39 4.80
C ASP A 129 -0.18 2.27 3.78
N GLU A 130 1.06 2.02 3.33
CA GLU A 130 1.54 0.86 2.56
C GLU A 130 1.13 0.77 1.09
N ALA A 131 1.01 1.89 0.40
CA ALA A 131 0.93 1.91 -1.05
C ALA A 131 2.28 1.51 -1.68
N HIS A 132 2.44 0.20 -1.98
CA HIS A 132 3.26 -0.22 -3.11
C HIS A 132 2.84 0.60 -4.32
N GLY A 133 3.80 1.33 -4.88
CA GLY A 133 3.56 2.56 -5.61
C GLY A 133 2.60 2.42 -6.77
N TYR A 134 1.39 2.95 -6.60
CA TYR A 134 0.54 3.50 -7.66
C TYR A 134 -0.43 4.51 -7.04
N SER A 135 0.09 5.62 -6.50
CA SER A 135 -0.72 6.80 -6.21
C SER A 135 -0.73 7.70 -7.46
N GLY A 136 -1.60 7.37 -8.42
CA GLY A 136 -1.93 8.23 -9.53
C GLY A 136 -3.06 9.18 -9.13
N SER A 137 -2.78 10.48 -9.23
CA SER A 137 -3.70 11.59 -8.96
C SER A 137 -5.09 11.43 -9.62
N LEU A 138 -6.11 11.82 -8.85
CA LEU A 138 -7.52 11.89 -9.20
C LEU A 138 -7.78 12.81 -10.41
N ILE A 139 -8.22 12.22 -11.53
CA ILE A 139 -9.11 12.89 -12.48
C ILE A 139 -10.23 11.89 -12.80
N HIS A 140 -11.38 12.06 -12.15
CA HIS A 140 -12.59 11.28 -12.43
C HIS A 140 -13.20 11.77 -13.75
N VAL A 141 -12.77 11.19 -14.88
CA VAL A 141 -13.52 11.29 -16.13
C VAL A 141 -14.55 10.13 -16.13
N PRO A 142 -15.86 10.40 -16.09
CA PRO A 142 -16.87 9.35 -16.18
C PRO A 142 -16.81 8.76 -17.60
N SER A 143 -16.08 7.66 -17.75
CA SER A 143 -16.22 6.78 -18.91
C SER A 143 -17.34 5.80 -18.61
N GLU A 144 -18.18 5.52 -19.60
CA GLU A 144 -19.20 4.47 -19.52
C GLU A 144 -18.53 3.18 -19.03
N ARG A 145 -18.90 2.75 -17.82
CA ARG A 145 -18.35 1.52 -17.22
C ARG A 145 -18.89 0.34 -18.02
N SER A 146 -18.03 -0.61 -18.34
CA SER A 146 -18.47 -1.85 -19.00
C SER A 146 -19.35 -2.68 -18.06
N GLU A 147 -20.28 -3.47 -18.61
CA GLU A 147 -21.12 -4.40 -17.82
C GLU A 147 -20.27 -5.34 -16.96
N GLU A 148 -19.09 -5.73 -17.44
CA GLU A 148 -18.15 -6.59 -16.72
C GLU A 148 -17.49 -5.88 -15.52
N GLU A 149 -17.14 -4.60 -15.69
CA GLU A 149 -16.61 -3.76 -14.61
C GLU A 149 -17.65 -3.59 -13.49
N GLU A 150 -18.91 -3.39 -13.85
CA GLU A 150 -20.02 -3.29 -12.91
C GLU A 150 -20.32 -4.63 -12.21
N SER A 151 -20.17 -5.76 -12.92
CA SER A 151 -20.27 -7.09 -12.32
C SER A 151 -19.15 -7.37 -11.31
N ILE A 152 -17.93 -6.92 -11.56
CA ILE A 152 -16.81 -7.07 -10.62
C ILE A 152 -17.06 -6.21 -9.38
N LEU A 153 -17.45 -4.94 -9.58
CA LEU A 153 -17.74 -4.02 -8.49
C LEU A 153 -18.91 -4.48 -7.62
N SER A 154 -19.98 -5.00 -8.22
CA SER A 154 -21.14 -5.51 -7.47
C SER A 154 -20.78 -6.74 -6.63
N LEU A 155 -19.94 -7.65 -7.15
CA LEU A 155 -19.46 -8.80 -6.38
C LEU A 155 -18.64 -8.35 -5.16
N VAL A 156 -17.69 -7.43 -5.35
CA VAL A 156 -16.84 -6.92 -4.26
C VAL A 156 -17.69 -6.12 -3.25
N LYS A 157 -18.65 -5.29 -3.71
CA LYS A 157 -19.65 -4.62 -2.85
C LYS A 157 -20.44 -5.57 -2.00
N GLN A 158 -20.97 -6.63 -2.59
CA GLN A 158 -21.83 -7.59 -1.90
C GLN A 158 -21.07 -8.40 -0.84
N LYS A 159 -19.82 -8.77 -1.14
CA LYS A 159 -18.99 -9.57 -0.22
C LYS A 159 -18.15 -8.72 0.75
N GLY A 160 -18.07 -7.41 0.54
CA GLY A 160 -17.18 -6.49 1.25
C GLY A 160 -15.72 -6.66 0.83
N GLU A 161 -15.19 -7.87 0.97
CA GLU A 161 -13.83 -8.24 0.61
C GLU A 161 -13.81 -9.59 -0.12
N VAL A 162 -12.99 -9.71 -1.18
CA VAL A 162 -12.88 -10.94 -1.98
C VAL A 162 -11.43 -11.37 -2.12
N GLN A 163 -11.13 -12.64 -1.83
CA GLN A 163 -9.76 -13.14 -1.99
C GLN A 163 -9.24 -12.97 -3.43
N SER A 164 -7.98 -12.56 -3.58
CA SER A 164 -7.33 -12.38 -4.88
C SER A 164 -7.40 -13.63 -5.76
N GLN A 165 -7.19 -14.81 -5.16
CA GLN A 165 -7.31 -16.10 -5.83
C GLN A 165 -8.74 -16.42 -6.28
N GLN A 166 -9.75 -15.94 -5.56
CA GLN A 166 -11.14 -16.14 -5.95
C GLN A 166 -11.49 -15.24 -7.14
N LEU A 167 -10.99 -14.00 -7.17
CA LEU A 167 -11.18 -13.10 -8.32
C LEU A 167 -10.50 -13.65 -9.58
N SER A 168 -9.27 -14.16 -9.49
CA SER A 168 -8.60 -14.75 -10.65
C SER A 168 -9.28 -16.01 -11.19
N ARG A 169 -9.96 -16.78 -10.33
CA ARG A 169 -10.78 -17.93 -10.75
C ARG A 169 -12.11 -17.54 -11.37
N LEU A 170 -12.79 -16.52 -10.83
CA LEU A 170 -14.11 -16.09 -11.31
C LEU A 170 -14.00 -15.24 -12.58
N PHE A 171 -12.93 -14.47 -12.74
CA PHE A 171 -12.73 -13.51 -13.83
C PHE A 171 -11.38 -13.73 -14.54
N PRO A 172 -11.14 -14.91 -15.15
CA PRO A 172 -9.84 -15.25 -15.73
C PRO A 172 -9.42 -14.30 -16.87
N ASN A 173 -10.37 -13.79 -17.65
CA ASN A 173 -10.12 -12.92 -18.81
C ASN A 173 -10.10 -11.42 -18.46
N SER A 174 -10.60 -11.04 -17.29
CA SER A 174 -10.76 -9.64 -16.87
C SER A 174 -9.56 -9.13 -16.09
N ALA A 175 -8.44 -9.87 -16.09
CA ALA A 175 -7.21 -9.47 -15.39
C ALA A 175 -6.70 -8.06 -15.76
N PRO A 176 -6.68 -7.64 -17.05
CA PRO A 176 -6.24 -6.28 -17.40
C PRO A 176 -7.16 -5.21 -16.80
N MET A 177 -8.47 -5.49 -16.75
CA MET A 177 -9.46 -4.60 -16.17
C MET A 177 -9.28 -4.50 -14.65
N ILE A 178 -9.16 -5.62 -13.95
CA ILE A 178 -8.95 -5.65 -12.49
C ILE A 178 -7.62 -4.96 -12.12
N LYS A 179 -6.54 -5.24 -12.85
CA LYS A 179 -5.26 -4.54 -12.69
C LYS A 179 -5.41 -3.03 -12.93
N SER A 180 -6.19 -2.63 -13.93
CA SER A 180 -6.47 -1.22 -14.21
C SER A 180 -7.31 -0.56 -13.12
N MET A 181 -8.29 -1.26 -12.54
CA MET A 181 -9.10 -0.77 -11.41
C MET A 181 -8.26 -0.61 -10.15
N LEU A 182 -7.33 -1.53 -9.87
CA LEU A 182 -6.37 -1.41 -8.78
C LEU A 182 -5.41 -0.22 -9.00
N ARG A 183 -4.90 -0.03 -10.22
CA ARG A 183 -4.04 1.12 -10.58
C ARG A 183 -4.74 2.47 -10.48
N ARG A 184 -6.05 2.52 -10.75
CA ARG A 184 -6.89 3.72 -10.67
C ARG A 184 -7.49 3.95 -9.27
N GLY A 185 -7.23 3.06 -8.31
CA GLY A 185 -7.77 3.15 -6.94
C GLY A 185 -9.26 2.82 -6.84
N THR A 186 -9.89 2.29 -7.88
CA THR A 186 -11.29 1.83 -7.83
C THR A 186 -11.44 0.56 -6.99
N LEU A 187 -10.41 -0.29 -7.02
CA LEU A 187 -10.23 -1.42 -6.12
C LEU A 187 -8.98 -1.17 -5.29
N GLN A 188 -8.96 -1.71 -4.08
CA GLN A 188 -7.80 -1.71 -3.20
C GLN A 188 -7.46 -3.14 -2.80
N GLU A 189 -6.17 -3.46 -2.75
CA GLU A 189 -5.69 -4.74 -2.24
C GLU A 189 -5.31 -4.59 -0.76
N ASN A 190 -6.07 -5.25 0.10
CA ASN A 190 -5.86 -5.31 1.55
C ASN A 190 -5.18 -6.64 1.91
N GLN A 191 -4.27 -6.58 2.89
CA GLN A 191 -3.69 -7.79 3.48
C GLN A 191 -4.26 -8.00 4.87
N THR A 192 -4.86 -9.16 5.11
CA THR A 192 -5.01 -9.67 6.47
C THR A 192 -3.73 -10.38 6.87
N ILE A 193 -2.76 -9.62 7.37
CA ILE A 193 -1.68 -10.19 8.16
C ILE A 193 -2.32 -10.76 9.43
N LYS A 194 -2.47 -12.09 9.52
CA LYS A 194 -2.82 -12.81 10.77
C LYS A 194 -1.66 -12.77 11.79
N ASP A 195 -0.93 -11.66 11.84
CA ASP A 195 0.27 -11.48 12.62
C ASP A 195 0.17 -10.16 13.39
N LYS A 196 -0.30 -10.28 14.64
CA LYS A 196 0.19 -9.62 15.87
C LYS A 196 0.70 -8.17 15.85
N LEU A 197 0.35 -7.34 14.89
CA LEU A 197 0.19 -5.91 15.10
C LEU A 197 -1.28 -5.68 15.36
N GLN A 198 -1.71 -5.95 16.59
CA GLN A 198 -2.92 -5.30 17.07
C GLN A 198 -2.65 -3.80 16.96
N LYS A 199 -3.15 -3.17 15.89
CA LYS A 199 -3.34 -1.71 15.85
C LYS A 199 -3.97 -1.38 17.19
N LYS A 200 -3.29 -0.57 17.99
CA LYS A 200 -3.67 -0.36 19.39
C LYS A 200 -4.98 0.43 19.39
N LYS A 201 -6.10 -0.30 19.40
CA LYS A 201 -7.43 0.27 19.60
C LYS A 201 -7.45 0.85 21.01
N LEU A 202 -7.78 2.13 21.09
CA LEU A 202 -8.02 2.80 22.36
C LEU A 202 -9.51 3.09 22.40
N LYS A 203 -10.13 2.75 23.52
CA LYS A 203 -11.52 3.15 23.79
C LYS A 203 -11.57 4.67 23.78
N SER A 204 -12.36 5.24 22.89
CA SER A 204 -12.60 6.67 22.84
C SER A 204 -14.06 6.95 23.16
N VAL A 205 -14.31 8.14 23.69
CA VAL A 205 -15.62 8.64 24.09
C VAL A 205 -16.04 9.72 23.10
N ASP A 206 -17.28 9.61 22.62
CA ASP A 206 -17.93 10.59 21.76
C ASP A 206 -19.39 10.78 22.17
N PHE A 207 -20.07 11.80 21.66
CA PHE A 207 -21.50 11.98 21.88
C PHE A 207 -22.32 10.93 21.11
N ALA A 208 -23.34 10.39 21.78
CA ALA A 208 -24.36 9.57 21.14
C ALA A 208 -25.61 10.39 20.76
N VAL A 209 -25.70 11.64 21.25
CA VAL A 209 -26.79 12.59 21.01
C VAL A 209 -26.26 13.90 20.42
N SER A 210 -27.16 14.77 19.96
CA SER A 210 -26.76 16.10 19.49
C SER A 210 -26.17 16.95 20.63
N LEU A 211 -25.38 17.97 20.28
CA LEU A 211 -24.81 18.90 21.28
C LEU A 211 -25.90 19.64 22.08
N GLU A 212 -27.02 19.96 21.44
CA GLU A 212 -28.16 20.64 22.07
C GLU A 212 -28.84 19.72 23.10
N ASP A 213 -29.00 18.43 22.76
CA ASP A 213 -29.54 17.42 23.67
C ASP A 213 -28.59 17.13 24.84
N ALA A 214 -27.28 17.12 24.60
CA ALA A 214 -26.26 16.97 25.64
C ALA A 214 -26.26 18.16 26.62
N GLN A 215 -26.41 19.38 26.13
CA GLN A 215 -26.55 20.59 26.96
C GLN A 215 -27.84 20.57 27.78
N THR A 216 -28.96 20.19 27.17
CA THR A 216 -30.25 20.05 27.85
C THR A 216 -30.17 18.97 28.94
N ALA A 217 -29.52 17.85 28.64
CA ALA A 217 -29.28 16.78 29.62
C ALA A 217 -28.44 17.28 30.80
N LEU A 218 -27.41 18.11 30.56
CA LEU A 218 -26.58 18.72 31.60
C LEU A 218 -27.41 19.45 32.65
N GLU A 219 -28.42 20.21 32.22
CA GLU A 219 -29.32 20.97 33.10
C GLU A 219 -30.24 20.06 33.94
N SER A 220 -30.58 18.88 33.41
CA SER A 220 -31.45 17.90 34.06
C SER A 220 -30.77 17.12 35.21
N PHE A 221 -29.45 17.02 35.22
CA PHE A 221 -28.72 16.30 36.27
C PHE A 221 -28.69 17.09 37.59
N LYS A 222 -29.50 16.66 38.57
CA LYS A 222 -29.50 17.16 39.96
C LYS A 222 -29.10 16.08 40.98
N GLY A 223 -28.32 16.42 42.00
CA GLY A 223 -27.97 15.52 43.12
C GLY A 223 -26.86 14.50 42.83
N LYS A 224 -27.04 13.22 43.25
CA LYS A 224 -26.04 12.11 43.26
C LYS A 224 -25.31 11.83 41.91
N ALA A 225 -25.73 12.45 40.81
CA ALA A 225 -25.13 12.34 39.48
C ALA A 225 -24.07 13.42 39.18
N GLN A 226 -23.58 14.16 40.18
CA GLN A 226 -22.64 15.27 40.00
C GLN A 226 -21.39 14.91 39.17
N ARG A 227 -20.87 13.70 39.36
CA ARG A 227 -19.71 13.21 38.58
C ARG A 227 -20.04 12.90 37.11
N GLN A 228 -21.28 12.51 36.80
CA GLN A 228 -21.73 12.32 35.42
C GLN A 228 -21.89 13.67 34.71
N ARG A 229 -22.37 14.68 35.44
CA ARG A 229 -22.47 16.06 34.95
C ARG A 229 -21.09 16.63 34.60
N GLU A 230 -20.09 16.41 35.44
CA GLU A 230 -18.70 16.83 35.19
C GLU A 230 -18.13 16.22 33.90
N VAL A 231 -18.37 14.91 33.66
CA VAL A 231 -17.94 14.25 32.42
C VAL A 231 -18.63 14.85 31.20
N LEU A 232 -19.96 15.04 31.25
CA LEU A 232 -20.70 15.56 30.11
C LEU A 232 -20.33 17.03 29.83
N GLN A 233 -20.10 17.84 30.86
CA GLN A 233 -19.61 19.20 30.73
C GLN A 233 -18.23 19.25 30.06
N PHE A 234 -17.30 18.40 30.50
CA PHE A 234 -15.97 18.30 29.91
C PHE A 234 -16.00 17.93 28.42
N LEU A 235 -16.86 16.98 28.03
CA LEU A 235 -17.03 16.61 26.62
C LEU A 235 -17.64 17.75 25.79
N ILE A 236 -18.54 18.56 26.38
CA ILE A 236 -19.12 19.73 25.70
C ILE A 236 -18.06 20.82 25.49
N GLU A 237 -17.20 21.05 26.49
CA GLU A 237 -16.08 22.01 26.39
C GLU A 237 -15.03 21.56 25.37
N MET A 238 -14.78 20.26 25.26
CA MET A 238 -13.80 19.67 24.34
C MET A 238 -14.43 19.16 23.04
N LYS A 239 -15.62 19.63 22.66
CA LYS A 239 -16.39 19.14 21.49
C LYS A 239 -15.58 19.09 20.19
N ASP A 240 -14.64 20.03 19.99
CA ASP A 240 -13.84 20.15 18.78
C ASP A 240 -12.68 19.12 18.72
N LEU A 241 -12.47 18.38 19.81
CA LEU A 241 -11.41 17.36 19.97
C LEU A 241 -11.98 15.94 20.10
N LEU A 242 -13.30 15.77 19.97
CA LEU A 242 -13.92 14.45 19.96
C LEU A 242 -13.64 13.72 18.64
N PRO A 243 -13.52 12.38 18.65
CA PRO A 243 -13.62 11.49 19.81
C PRO A 243 -12.34 11.51 20.68
N LEU A 244 -12.51 11.55 22.02
CA LEU A 244 -11.39 11.64 22.98
C LEU A 244 -11.04 10.27 23.59
N PRO A 245 -9.75 9.94 23.80
CA PRO A 245 -9.40 8.69 24.49
C PRO A 245 -10.00 8.63 25.90
N LEU A 246 -10.69 7.52 26.21
CA LEU A 246 -11.33 7.30 27.52
C LEU A 246 -10.34 7.48 28.67
N LYS A 247 -9.08 7.06 28.47
CA LYS A 247 -8.02 7.21 29.47
C LYS A 247 -7.76 8.67 29.81
N ASP A 248 -7.77 9.55 28.81
CA ASP A 248 -7.46 10.98 28.95
C ASP A 248 -8.62 11.72 29.64
N VAL A 249 -9.86 11.34 29.33
CA VAL A 249 -11.06 11.82 30.03
C VAL A 249 -11.02 11.42 31.50
N LEU A 250 -10.70 10.15 31.80
CA LEU A 250 -10.63 9.65 33.18
C LEU A 250 -9.47 10.29 33.98
N SER A 251 -8.31 10.51 33.37
CA SER A 251 -7.18 11.15 34.04
C SER A 251 -7.40 12.64 34.28
N SER A 252 -7.99 13.35 33.32
CA SER A 252 -8.25 14.79 33.42
C SER A 252 -9.28 15.10 34.51
N LEU A 253 -10.30 14.25 34.66
CA LEU A 253 -11.36 14.42 35.66
C LEU A 253 -11.10 13.65 36.96
N GLN A 254 -10.04 12.84 37.03
CA GLN A 254 -9.74 11.94 38.16
C GLN A 254 -10.92 11.02 38.53
N LEU A 255 -11.57 10.44 37.52
CA LEU A 255 -12.78 9.62 37.67
C LEU A 255 -12.52 8.14 37.38
N SER A 256 -13.45 7.29 37.83
CA SER A 256 -13.46 5.87 37.50
C SER A 256 -14.31 5.62 36.24
N ALA A 257 -13.98 4.56 35.49
CA ALA A 257 -14.67 4.17 34.27
C ALA A 257 -16.18 3.90 34.46
N ALA A 258 -16.61 3.61 35.69
CA ALA A 258 -18.03 3.38 36.02
C ALA A 258 -18.92 4.61 35.77
N THR A 259 -18.39 5.82 35.99
CA THR A 259 -19.15 7.07 35.78
C THR A 259 -19.42 7.31 34.30
N VAL A 260 -18.41 7.06 33.45
CA VAL A 260 -18.51 7.19 31.99
C VAL A 260 -19.44 6.11 31.44
N LYS A 261 -19.30 4.86 31.89
CA LYS A 261 -20.21 3.78 31.50
C LYS A 261 -21.67 4.08 31.86
N GLY A 262 -21.92 4.69 33.02
CA GLY A 262 -23.28 5.09 33.40
C GLY A 262 -23.87 6.25 32.57
N LEU A 263 -23.07 6.98 31.78
CA LEU A 263 -23.56 7.93 30.76
C LEU A 263 -23.80 7.23 29.42
N GLU A 264 -22.98 6.24 29.09
CA GLU A 264 -23.19 5.36 27.94
C GLU A 264 -24.48 4.54 28.08
N ASP A 265 -24.72 3.94 29.24
CA ASP A 265 -25.95 3.19 29.54
C ASP A 265 -27.22 4.07 29.46
N LYS A 266 -27.08 5.38 29.68
CA LYS A 266 -28.15 6.37 29.54
C LYS A 266 -28.29 6.92 28.12
N GLY A 267 -27.42 6.51 27.19
CA GLY A 267 -27.45 6.88 25.78
C GLY A 267 -26.93 8.27 25.46
N PHE A 268 -26.23 8.96 26.38
CA PHE A 268 -25.72 10.32 26.12
C PHE A 268 -24.36 10.32 25.40
N ILE A 269 -23.56 9.28 25.64
CA ILE A 269 -22.24 9.11 25.04
C ILE A 269 -22.11 7.70 24.48
N LYS A 270 -21.18 7.50 23.56
CA LYS A 270 -20.80 6.19 23.03
C LYS A 270 -19.32 5.94 23.28
N ILE A 271 -18.97 4.71 23.67
CA ILE A 271 -17.58 4.28 23.80
C ILE A 271 -17.27 3.32 22.65
N GLU A 272 -16.52 3.82 21.68
CA GLU A 272 -16.14 3.04 20.49
C GLU A 272 -14.63 2.79 20.47
N ASP A 273 -14.25 1.65 19.89
CA ASP A 273 -12.85 1.35 19.64
C ASP A 273 -12.38 2.13 18.40
N VAL A 274 -11.70 3.26 18.62
CA VAL A 274 -11.17 4.08 17.53
C VAL A 274 -9.74 3.65 17.21
N GLU A 275 -9.45 3.44 15.92
CA GLU A 275 -8.09 3.18 15.46
C GLU A 275 -7.25 4.45 15.60
N VAL A 276 -6.28 4.42 16.52
CA VAL A 276 -5.34 5.53 16.66
C VAL A 276 -4.24 5.38 15.63
N PHE A 277 -4.38 6.12 14.53
CA PHE A 277 -3.25 6.45 13.67
C PHE A 277 -2.26 7.29 14.46
N ARG A 278 -1.01 6.82 14.56
CA ARG A 278 0.10 7.70 14.92
C ARG A 278 0.41 8.52 13.68
N ASP A 279 -0.33 9.58 13.45
CA ASP A 279 0.14 10.64 12.57
C ASP A 279 1.02 11.58 13.43
N PRO A 280 2.36 11.47 13.38
CA PRO A 280 3.26 12.37 14.12
C PRO A 280 3.17 13.83 13.65
N TYR A 281 2.40 14.10 12.60
CA TYR A 281 2.16 15.40 12.00
C TYR A 281 0.72 15.89 12.20
N ARG A 282 -0.17 15.13 12.85
CA ARG A 282 -1.54 15.55 13.12
C ARG A 282 -1.55 16.85 13.93
N GLY A 283 -2.14 17.91 13.37
CA GLY A 283 -2.15 19.25 13.96
C GLY A 283 -0.89 20.10 13.70
N ARG A 284 0.09 19.62 12.92
CA ARG A 284 1.21 20.45 12.43
C ARG A 284 0.85 21.05 11.07
N HIS A 285 0.54 22.35 11.08
CA HIS A 285 0.49 23.12 9.84
C HIS A 285 1.91 23.42 9.36
N PHE A 286 2.37 22.68 8.35
CA PHE A 286 3.56 23.08 7.60
C PHE A 286 3.16 24.16 6.60
N LYS A 287 3.70 25.37 6.74
CA LYS A 287 3.64 26.33 5.65
C LYS A 287 4.47 25.77 4.49
N PRO A 288 3.90 25.56 3.29
CA PRO A 288 4.70 25.20 2.13
C PRO A 288 5.79 26.25 1.94
N THR A 289 7.04 25.82 1.96
CA THR A 289 8.16 26.70 1.63
C THR A 289 8.17 26.94 0.13
N LEU A 290 8.52 28.15 -0.29
CA LEU A 290 8.74 28.46 -1.70
C LEU A 290 10.18 28.09 -2.09
N PRO A 291 10.42 27.70 -3.35
CA PRO A 291 11.77 27.48 -3.85
C PRO A 291 12.64 28.72 -3.65
N LEU A 292 13.86 28.53 -3.18
CA LEU A 292 14.82 29.62 -3.04
C LEU A 292 15.36 30.02 -4.41
N GLN A 293 15.77 31.28 -4.55
CA GLN A 293 16.50 31.69 -5.74
C GLN A 293 17.86 31.00 -5.77
N LEU A 294 18.11 30.24 -6.84
CA LEU A 294 19.39 29.60 -7.06
C LEU A 294 20.46 30.66 -7.36
N THR A 295 21.67 30.44 -6.86
CA THR A 295 22.84 31.21 -7.31
C THR A 295 23.16 30.86 -8.77
N GLU A 296 23.97 31.67 -9.45
CA GLU A 296 24.37 31.40 -10.83
C GLU A 296 24.98 30.00 -11.01
N GLU A 297 25.89 29.60 -10.12
CA GLU A 297 26.49 28.26 -10.14
C GLU A 297 25.46 27.14 -9.90
N GLN A 298 24.51 27.36 -8.98
CA GLN A 298 23.45 26.39 -8.71
C GLN A 298 22.48 26.28 -9.89
N GLN A 299 22.17 27.39 -10.56
CA GLN A 299 21.31 27.44 -11.73
C GLN A 299 21.93 26.62 -12.87
N VAL A 300 23.23 26.79 -13.14
CA VAL A 300 23.94 25.99 -14.15
C VAL A 300 23.85 24.48 -13.84
N ALA A 301 24.08 24.10 -12.58
CA ALA A 301 23.98 22.69 -12.16
C ALA A 301 22.55 22.15 -12.28
N TYR A 302 21.56 22.94 -11.86
CA TYR A 302 20.14 22.61 -11.95
C TYR A 302 19.69 22.45 -13.42
N ASP A 303 20.06 23.39 -14.30
CA ASP A 303 19.70 23.35 -15.71
C ASP A 303 20.25 22.10 -16.39
N TYR A 304 21.47 21.68 -16.05
CA TYR A 304 22.05 20.44 -16.59
C TYR A 304 21.23 19.20 -16.20
N ILE A 305 20.77 19.13 -14.95
CA ILE A 305 19.91 18.04 -14.45
C ILE A 305 18.52 18.11 -15.12
N VAL A 306 17.90 19.29 -15.14
CA VAL A 306 16.53 19.48 -15.64
C VAL A 306 16.44 19.30 -17.15
N ASN A 307 17.46 19.67 -17.91
CA ASN A 307 17.50 19.41 -19.35
C ASN A 307 17.41 17.90 -19.66
N LYS A 308 18.16 17.07 -18.92
CA LYS A 308 18.06 15.61 -19.05
C LYS A 308 16.72 15.05 -18.54
N LEU A 309 16.22 15.61 -17.43
CA LEU A 309 14.92 15.23 -16.86
C LEU A 309 13.77 15.48 -17.85
N ASN A 310 13.73 16.69 -18.44
CA ASN A 310 12.74 17.11 -19.43
C ASN A 310 12.86 16.28 -20.72
N ALA A 311 14.09 15.98 -21.16
CA ALA A 311 14.34 15.14 -22.33
C ALA A 311 14.06 13.64 -22.09
N ARG A 312 13.71 13.23 -20.86
CA ARG A 312 13.52 11.83 -20.45
C ARG A 312 14.71 10.94 -20.76
N GLN A 313 15.91 11.49 -20.60
CA GLN A 313 17.16 10.77 -20.84
C GLN A 313 17.80 10.35 -19.51
N HIS A 314 18.40 9.16 -19.49
CA HIS A 314 19.24 8.76 -18.36
C HIS A 314 20.43 9.72 -18.22
N GLY A 315 20.67 10.17 -16.98
CA GLY A 315 21.80 11.02 -16.62
C GLY A 315 22.30 10.65 -15.23
N SER A 316 23.63 10.55 -15.10
CA SER A 316 24.30 10.33 -13.82
C SER A 316 25.11 11.58 -13.48
N PHE A 317 24.85 12.18 -12.32
CA PHE A 317 25.45 13.46 -11.92
C PHE A 317 26.09 13.35 -10.54
N LEU A 318 27.28 13.92 -10.41
CA LEU A 318 27.93 14.16 -9.12
C LEU A 318 27.75 15.63 -8.75
N LEU A 319 26.85 15.93 -7.81
CA LEU A 319 26.71 17.28 -7.27
C LEU A 319 27.70 17.50 -6.13
N HIS A 320 28.88 18.00 -6.48
CA HIS A 320 29.97 18.25 -5.52
C HIS A 320 29.85 19.65 -4.90
N GLY A 321 29.99 19.75 -3.59
CA GLY A 321 30.01 21.02 -2.87
C GLY A 321 30.13 20.83 -1.36
N VAL A 322 30.68 21.82 -0.66
CA VAL A 322 30.82 21.80 0.80
C VAL A 322 29.45 21.87 1.50
N THR A 323 29.38 21.51 2.78
CA THR A 323 28.16 21.69 3.58
C THR A 323 27.75 23.16 3.59
N GLY A 324 26.45 23.45 3.45
CA GLY A 324 25.95 24.82 3.34
C GLY A 324 25.98 25.43 1.93
N SER A 325 26.58 24.76 0.93
CA SER A 325 26.60 25.24 -0.47
C SER A 325 25.24 25.18 -1.21
N GLY A 326 24.16 24.81 -0.51
CA GLY A 326 22.81 24.73 -1.08
C GLY A 326 22.53 23.54 -2.01
N LYS A 327 23.32 22.46 -1.97
CA LYS A 327 23.04 21.22 -2.76
C LYS A 327 21.62 20.70 -2.57
N THR A 328 21.11 20.78 -1.34
CA THR A 328 19.74 20.34 -1.01
C THR A 328 18.70 21.09 -1.83
N GLU A 329 18.89 22.37 -2.10
CA GLU A 329 17.96 23.17 -2.88
C GLU A 329 17.87 22.66 -4.32
N ILE A 330 19.01 22.34 -4.93
CA ILE A 330 19.07 21.73 -6.28
C ILE A 330 18.30 20.39 -6.30
N TYR A 331 18.44 19.56 -5.26
CA TYR A 331 17.69 18.30 -5.16
C TYR A 331 16.19 18.54 -5.05
N LEU A 332 15.76 19.46 -4.17
CA LEU A 332 14.34 19.74 -3.93
C LEU A 332 13.66 20.31 -5.18
N GLN A 333 14.29 21.29 -5.85
CA GLN A 333 13.73 21.85 -7.08
C GLN A 333 13.71 20.82 -8.23
N SER A 334 14.72 19.95 -8.33
CA SER A 334 14.74 18.86 -9.32
C SER A 334 13.62 17.84 -9.06
N ILE A 335 13.36 17.51 -7.79
CA ILE A 335 12.26 16.64 -7.36
C ILE A 335 10.92 17.30 -7.68
N GLN A 336 10.74 18.57 -7.34
CA GLN A 336 9.54 19.33 -7.64
C GLN A 336 9.26 19.31 -9.15
N ARG A 337 10.26 19.59 -9.98
CA ARG A 337 10.13 19.55 -11.44
C ARG A 337 9.72 18.16 -11.97
N CYS A 338 10.19 17.09 -11.34
CA CYS A 338 9.76 15.73 -11.68
C CYS A 338 8.28 15.51 -11.34
N ILE A 339 7.85 15.95 -10.16
CA ILE A 339 6.46 15.81 -9.68
C ILE A 339 5.49 16.65 -10.53
N GLU A 340 5.87 17.87 -10.91
CA GLU A 340 5.09 18.72 -11.82
C GLU A 340 4.83 18.07 -13.20
N GLN A 341 5.67 17.12 -13.61
CA GLN A 341 5.46 16.32 -14.82
C GLN A 341 4.57 15.10 -14.60
N GLY A 342 3.94 14.97 -13.42
CA GLY A 342 3.12 13.82 -13.03
C GLY A 342 3.94 12.55 -12.77
N ARG A 343 5.22 12.70 -12.41
CA ARG A 343 6.15 11.57 -12.18
C ARG A 343 6.51 11.45 -10.72
N GLN A 344 7.08 10.31 -10.35
CA GLN A 344 7.55 10.04 -9.00
C GLN A 344 9.06 10.28 -8.88
N ALA A 345 9.50 10.67 -7.68
CA ALA A 345 10.91 10.82 -7.34
C ALA A 345 11.22 10.05 -6.05
N SER A 346 12.42 9.49 -5.96
CA SER A 346 12.91 8.83 -4.75
C SER A 346 14.18 9.54 -4.28
N CYS A 347 14.20 9.95 -3.02
CA CYS A 347 15.36 10.56 -2.37
C CYS A 347 15.80 9.66 -1.20
N LEU A 348 17.07 9.25 -1.20
CA LEU A 348 17.63 8.40 -0.16
C LEU A 348 18.59 9.21 0.72
N TYR A 349 18.24 9.36 2.00
CA TYR A 349 19.12 9.98 2.99
C TYR A 349 19.93 8.90 3.71
N LEU A 350 21.24 8.90 3.49
CA LEU A 350 22.16 8.05 4.23
C LEU A 350 22.64 8.82 5.46
N ARG A 351 22.17 8.40 6.63
CA ARG A 351 22.73 8.88 7.90
C ARG A 351 23.94 8.00 8.22
N SER A 352 25.14 8.56 8.17
CA SER A 352 26.29 7.89 8.76
C SER A 352 25.99 7.67 10.23
N ARG A 353 26.01 6.41 10.67
CA ARG A 353 26.01 6.08 12.10
C ARG A 353 27.38 6.36 12.70
#